data_AF-A0A4P5YW01-F1
#
_entry.id   AF-A0A4P5YW01-F1
#
_cell.length_a   1.000
_cell.length_b   1.000
_cell.length_c   1.000
_cell.angle_alpha   90.00
_cell.angle_beta   90.00
_cell.angle_gamma   90.00
#
_symmetry.space_group_name_H-M   'P 1'
#
loop_
_entity.id
_entity.type
_entity.pdbx_description
1 polymer ?
#
loop_
_entity_poly.entity_id
_entity_poly.type
_entity_poly.pdbx_seq_one_letter_code
_entity_poly.pdbx_strand_id
1 'polypeptide(L)'
;MRPATNFEQRLRNVYHLLSSNTAPDPCSSLYHAIAALGAFSPTLTRDVEKTRRVLELGGALRMATGPGRQVGEERLLQLLSGLAYECCLMVQEARKKSAPDSPPTQESPADPHEPMQVLRALAEFALGSLHFQRPRDAFDARRRGAAFSILSRIAHVMELPDALSLATAALRKPRSAESLAAAQFIETYLGSRNLAPDDEIVDRLLKLSEVTPSRATATTALEALVKIGAISDSEAWHRLDDWKQQHV
;
A
#
# COMPACT_ATOMS: atom_id res chain seq x y z
N MET A 1 -19.18 28.46 2.19
CA MET A 1 -18.17 27.68 1.44
C MET A 1 -16.81 28.30 1.72
N ARG A 2 -15.87 27.58 2.34
CA ARG A 2 -14.47 28.08 2.46
C ARG A 2 -13.81 27.98 1.08
N PRO A 3 -13.05 28.98 0.64
CA PRO A 3 -12.38 28.92 -0.66
C PRO A 3 -11.42 27.73 -0.66
N ALA A 4 -11.40 26.98 -1.76
CA ALA A 4 -10.43 25.93 -2.00
C ALA A 4 -9.04 26.55 -1.89
N THR A 5 -8.38 26.35 -0.75
CA THR A 5 -7.00 26.77 -0.55
C THR A 5 -6.17 26.08 -1.63
N ASN A 6 -5.43 26.85 -2.43
CA ASN A 6 -4.60 26.33 -3.52
C ASN A 6 -3.75 25.14 -3.02
N PHE A 7 -3.68 24.05 -3.80
CA PHE A 7 -2.89 22.84 -3.51
C PHE A 7 -1.48 23.20 -3.01
N GLU A 8 -0.80 24.12 -3.70
CA GLU A 8 0.55 24.59 -3.34
C GLU A 8 0.60 25.23 -1.96
N GLN A 9 -0.46 25.95 -1.55
CA GLN A 9 -0.52 26.52 -0.22
C GLN A 9 -0.61 25.42 0.85
N ARG A 10 -1.40 24.37 0.61
CA ARG A 10 -1.51 23.27 1.58
C ARG A 10 -0.22 22.47 1.67
N LEU A 11 0.44 22.21 0.55
CA LEU A 11 1.72 21.53 0.53
C LEU A 11 2.78 22.35 1.28
N ARG A 12 2.86 23.67 1.03
CA ARG A 12 3.74 24.58 1.79
C ARG A 12 3.44 24.58 3.29
N ASN A 13 2.17 24.53 3.68
CA ASN A 13 1.81 24.45 5.10
C ASN A 13 2.35 23.17 5.75
N VAL A 14 2.31 22.02 5.06
CA VAL A 14 2.89 20.77 5.59
C VAL A 14 4.41 20.92 5.74
N TYR A 15 5.11 21.42 4.71
CA TYR A 15 6.56 21.64 4.79
C TYR A 15 6.94 22.60 5.92
N HIS A 16 6.18 23.68 6.11
CA HIS A 16 6.38 24.60 7.22
C HIS A 16 6.25 23.88 8.58
N LEU A 17 5.20 23.07 8.76
CA LEU A 17 5.00 22.28 9.97
C LEU A 17 6.10 21.24 10.20
N LEU A 18 6.68 20.68 9.13
CA LEU A 18 7.82 19.76 9.25
C LEU A 18 9.11 20.46 9.68
N SER A 19 9.29 21.71 9.25
CA SER A 19 10.46 22.53 9.61
C SER A 19 10.32 23.23 10.97
N SER A 20 9.10 23.38 11.48
CA SER A 20 8.81 24.14 12.70
C SER A 20 8.56 23.22 13.89
N ASN A 21 9.35 23.40 14.96
CA ASN A 21 9.12 22.75 16.25
C ASN A 21 8.19 23.57 17.19
N THR A 22 7.57 24.64 16.71
CA THR A 22 6.83 25.58 17.56
C THR A 22 5.33 25.34 17.62
N ALA A 23 4.82 24.30 16.94
CA ALA A 23 3.41 23.96 17.00
C ALA A 23 3.04 23.44 18.40
N PRO A 24 1.94 23.93 19.01
CA PRO A 24 1.53 23.50 20.35
C PRO A 24 1.14 22.01 20.41
N ASP A 25 0.68 21.44 19.29
CA ASP A 25 0.49 20.00 19.08
C ASP A 25 1.00 19.61 17.68
N PRO A 26 2.29 19.25 17.54
CA PRO A 26 2.89 18.95 16.25
C PRO A 26 2.33 17.68 15.61
N CYS A 27 1.92 16.69 16.42
CA CYS A 27 1.34 15.43 15.94
C CYS A 27 0.00 15.68 15.26
N SER A 28 -0.92 16.34 15.96
CA SER A 28 -2.25 16.66 15.42
C SER A 28 -2.16 17.63 14.24
N SER A 29 -1.28 18.63 14.32
CA SER A 29 -1.09 19.61 13.24
C SER A 29 -0.62 18.96 11.94
N LEU A 30 0.40 18.09 12.00
CA LEU A 30 0.88 17.36 10.83
C LEU A 30 -0.16 16.38 10.29
N TYR A 31 -0.84 15.64 11.17
CA TYR A 31 -1.90 14.73 10.78
C TYR A 31 -2.99 15.44 9.97
N HIS A 32 -3.54 16.54 10.50
CA HIS A 32 -4.62 17.26 9.85
C HIS A 32 -4.17 17.98 8.57
N ALA A 33 -2.96 18.52 8.54
CA ALA A 33 -2.42 19.17 7.35
C ALA A 33 -2.27 18.17 6.18
N ILE A 34 -1.77 16.96 6.46
CA ILE A 34 -1.64 15.89 5.46
C ILE A 34 -3.01 15.33 5.09
N ALA A 35 -3.90 15.10 6.07
CA ALA A 35 -5.26 14.64 5.80
C ALA A 35 -6.01 15.59 4.85
N ALA A 36 -5.76 16.90 4.95
CA ALA A 36 -6.37 17.89 4.09
C ALA A 36 -5.89 17.85 2.63
N LEU A 37 -4.76 17.19 2.34
CA LEU A 37 -4.34 16.91 0.95
C LEU A 37 -5.29 15.92 0.27
N GLY A 38 -6.02 15.10 1.02
CA GLY A 38 -7.00 14.15 0.47
C GLY A 38 -8.17 14.84 -0.24
N ALA A 39 -8.44 16.12 0.03
CA ALA A 39 -9.42 16.89 -0.73
C ALA A 39 -9.03 17.07 -2.21
N PHE A 40 -7.77 16.79 -2.57
CA PHE A 40 -7.24 16.90 -3.94
C PHE A 40 -7.17 15.55 -4.65
N SER A 41 -7.65 14.44 -4.06
CA SER A 41 -7.63 13.12 -4.72
C SER A 41 -8.15 13.16 -6.17
N PRO A 42 -9.28 13.82 -6.51
CA PRO A 42 -9.75 13.89 -7.90
C PRO A 42 -8.77 14.57 -8.87
N THR A 43 -7.95 15.48 -8.38
CA THR A 43 -6.88 16.12 -9.17
C THR A 43 -5.64 15.23 -9.21
N LEU A 44 -5.26 14.64 -8.07
CA LEU A 44 -4.05 13.82 -7.96
C LEU A 44 -4.14 12.55 -8.83
N THR A 45 -5.32 11.94 -8.98
CA THR A 45 -5.51 10.75 -9.82
C THR A 45 -5.29 11.01 -11.32
N ARG A 46 -5.22 12.28 -11.73
CA ARG A 46 -5.09 12.72 -13.14
C ARG A 46 -3.89 13.61 -13.40
N ASP A 47 -3.11 13.94 -12.37
CA ASP A 47 -2.00 14.86 -12.45
C ASP A 47 -0.78 14.21 -11.80
N VAL A 48 0.05 13.57 -12.63
CA VAL A 48 1.26 12.88 -12.17
C VAL A 48 2.25 13.85 -11.54
N GLU A 49 2.32 15.10 -12.02
CA GLU A 49 3.24 16.11 -11.48
C GLU A 49 2.81 16.53 -10.07
N LYS A 50 1.53 16.84 -9.86
CA LYS A 50 1.04 17.12 -8.50
C LYS A 50 1.17 15.91 -7.59
N THR A 51 0.95 14.70 -8.10
CA THR A 51 1.20 13.48 -7.32
C THR A 51 2.66 13.36 -6.93
N ARG A 52 3.61 13.57 -7.85
CA ARG A 52 5.06 13.57 -7.55
C ARG A 52 5.41 14.53 -6.43
N ARG A 53 4.80 15.73 -6.38
CA ARG A 53 4.99 16.68 -5.27
C ARG A 53 4.53 16.14 -3.91
N VAL A 54 3.46 15.34 -3.89
CA VAL A 54 3.00 14.63 -2.68
C VAL A 54 3.95 13.46 -2.32
N LEU A 55 4.52 12.77 -3.31
CA LEU A 55 5.52 11.72 -3.09
C LEU A 55 6.84 12.29 -2.56
N GLU A 56 7.28 13.45 -3.06
CA GLU A 56 8.42 14.22 -2.54
C GLU A 56 8.25 14.54 -1.06
N LEU A 57 7.04 14.94 -0.66
CA LEU A 57 6.70 15.15 0.75
C LEU A 57 6.87 13.87 1.58
N GLY A 58 6.56 12.70 1.02
CA GLY A 58 6.83 11.42 1.67
C GLY A 58 8.32 11.16 1.88
N GLY A 59 9.16 11.51 0.89
CA GLY A 59 10.61 11.50 1.05
C GLY A 59 11.07 12.45 2.17
N ALA A 60 10.53 13.66 2.22
CA ALA A 60 10.85 14.64 3.25
C ALA A 60 10.44 14.15 4.66
N LEU A 61 9.25 13.56 4.81
CA LEU A 61 8.76 12.98 6.07
C LEU A 61 9.68 11.86 6.59
N ARG A 62 10.18 11.00 5.70
CA ARG A 62 11.12 9.92 6.07
C ARG A 62 12.42 10.45 6.64
N MET A 63 12.93 11.52 6.05
CA MET A 63 14.19 12.14 6.43
C MET A 63 14.05 13.09 7.62
N ALA A 64 12.85 13.58 7.90
CA ALA A 64 12.60 14.50 8.99
C ALA A 64 13.01 13.93 10.36
N THR A 65 13.43 14.84 11.23
CA THR A 65 13.68 14.61 12.65
C THR A 65 12.77 15.56 13.41
N GLY A 66 11.78 15.04 14.14
CA GLY A 66 10.85 15.90 14.86
C GLY A 66 9.62 15.14 15.35
N PRO A 67 8.92 15.72 16.35
CA PRO A 67 7.67 15.17 16.85
C PRO A 67 6.61 15.14 15.73
N GLY A 68 5.72 14.14 15.77
CA GLY A 68 4.63 14.01 14.79
C GLY A 68 5.03 13.46 13.42
N ARG A 69 6.33 13.34 13.09
CA ARG A 69 6.77 12.84 11.75
C ARG A 69 6.18 11.48 11.40
N GLN A 70 6.12 10.55 12.36
CA GLN A 70 5.64 9.18 12.11
C GLN A 70 4.14 9.16 11.87
N VAL A 71 3.38 9.96 12.63
CA VAL A 71 1.94 10.15 12.43
C VAL A 71 1.66 10.77 11.08
N GLY A 72 2.44 11.79 10.70
CA GLY A 72 2.33 12.43 9.40
C GLY A 72 2.66 11.46 8.26
N GLU A 73 3.74 10.68 8.40
CA GLU A 73 4.13 9.68 7.42
C GLU A 73 3.08 8.58 7.26
N GLU A 74 2.56 8.04 8.37
CA GLU A 74 1.49 7.06 8.36
C GLU A 74 0.24 7.59 7.64
N ARG A 75 -0.14 8.84 7.95
CA ARG A 75 -1.30 9.47 7.31
C ARG A 75 -1.09 9.68 5.81
N LEU A 76 0.13 10.05 5.40
CA LEU A 76 0.45 10.20 3.99
C LEU A 76 0.36 8.85 3.27
N LEU A 77 0.92 7.79 3.84
CA LEU A 77 0.87 6.44 3.25
C LEU A 77 -0.59 5.94 3.09
N GLN A 78 -1.46 6.24 4.05
CA GLN A 78 -2.90 5.97 3.92
C GLN A 78 -3.54 6.72 2.75
N LEU A 79 -3.21 8.02 2.59
CA LEU A 79 -3.69 8.83 1.46
C LEU A 79 -3.22 8.23 0.13
N LEU A 80 -1.94 7.89 0.02
CA LEU A 80 -1.35 7.30 -1.19
C LEU A 80 -1.95 5.94 -1.52
N SER A 81 -2.27 5.13 -0.51
CA SER A 81 -2.99 3.86 -0.71
C SER A 81 -4.42 4.08 -1.23
N GLY A 82 -5.13 5.11 -0.75
CA GLY A 82 -6.43 5.50 -1.29
C GLY A 82 -6.34 5.98 -2.74
N LEU A 83 -5.31 6.78 -3.05
CA LEU A 83 -5.05 7.26 -4.40
C LEU A 83 -4.77 6.10 -5.37
N ALA A 84 -3.97 5.12 -4.95
CA ALA A 84 -3.70 3.91 -5.73
C ALA A 84 -4.98 3.12 -6.02
N TYR A 85 -5.87 2.99 -5.04
CA TYR A 85 -7.16 2.33 -5.21
C TYR A 85 -8.04 3.07 -6.22
N GLU A 86 -8.19 4.39 -6.10
CA GLU A 86 -8.98 5.20 -7.05
C GLU A 86 -8.44 5.10 -8.48
N CYS A 87 -7.12 5.23 -8.66
CA CYS A 87 -6.50 5.10 -9.98
C CYS A 87 -6.71 3.71 -10.57
N CYS A 88 -6.58 2.65 -9.77
CA CYS A 88 -6.83 1.28 -10.20
C CYS A 88 -8.27 1.09 -10.69
N LEU A 89 -9.26 1.61 -9.94
CA LEU A 89 -10.66 1.57 -10.36
C LEU A 89 -10.88 2.27 -11.70
N MET A 90 -10.30 3.47 -11.88
CA MET A 90 -10.40 4.21 -13.14
C MET A 90 -9.82 3.43 -14.32
N VAL A 91 -8.65 2.80 -14.14
CA VAL A 91 -8.00 1.99 -15.19
C VAL A 91 -8.82 0.75 -15.52
N GLN A 92 -9.32 0.03 -14.52
CA GLN A 92 -10.15 -1.16 -14.73
C GLN A 92 -11.44 -0.81 -15.46
N GLU A 93 -12.09 0.30 -15.08
CA GLU A 93 -13.32 0.76 -15.74
C GLU A 93 -13.08 1.16 -17.19
N ALA A 94 -11.99 1.88 -17.48
CA ALA A 94 -11.58 2.19 -18.84
C ALA A 94 -11.35 0.90 -19.67
N ARG A 95 -10.64 -0.09 -19.11
CA ARG A 95 -10.41 -1.39 -19.77
C ARG A 95 -11.70 -2.15 -20.05
N LYS A 96 -12.69 -2.11 -19.15
CA LYS A 96 -14.00 -2.75 -19.35
C LYS A 96 -14.76 -2.09 -20.51
N LYS A 97 -14.81 -0.76 -20.55
CA LYS A 97 -15.50 -0.01 -21.62
C LYS A 97 -14.86 -0.21 -23.00
N SER A 98 -13.56 -0.47 -23.03
CA SER A 98 -12.83 -0.79 -24.26
C SER A 98 -12.93 -2.26 -24.69
N ALA A 99 -13.63 -3.12 -23.94
CA ALA A 99 -13.80 -4.52 -24.31
C ALA A 99 -14.71 -4.66 -25.55
N PRO A 100 -14.39 -5.57 -26.49
CA PRO A 100 -15.03 -5.66 -27.81
C PRO A 100 -16.54 -5.95 -27.78
N ASP A 101 -17.05 -6.51 -26.67
CA ASP A 101 -18.48 -6.85 -26.49
C ASP A 101 -19.28 -5.73 -25.79
N SER A 102 -18.68 -4.57 -25.52
CA SER A 102 -19.36 -3.46 -24.84
C SER A 102 -20.35 -2.76 -25.78
N PRO A 103 -21.58 -2.44 -25.33
CA PRO A 103 -22.52 -1.69 -26.14
C PRO A 103 -21.91 -0.34 -26.54
N PRO A 104 -22.12 0.12 -27.79
CA PRO A 104 -21.56 1.38 -28.26
C PRO A 104 -22.08 2.51 -27.39
N THR A 105 -21.20 3.04 -26.54
CA THR A 105 -21.51 4.16 -25.66
C THR A 105 -21.06 5.44 -26.36
N GLN A 106 -21.89 6.49 -26.36
CA GLN A 106 -21.56 7.78 -27.00
C GLN A 106 -20.46 8.56 -26.26
N GLU A 107 -20.09 8.14 -25.05
CA GLU A 107 -18.99 8.73 -24.29
C GLU A 107 -17.66 8.13 -24.76
N SER A 108 -16.70 8.98 -25.11
CA SER A 108 -15.31 8.53 -25.30
C SER A 108 -14.85 7.81 -24.03
N PRO A 109 -14.23 6.61 -24.15
CA PRO A 109 -13.69 5.91 -22.99
C PRO A 109 -12.71 6.85 -22.27
N ALA A 110 -12.86 6.97 -20.95
CA ALA A 110 -11.96 7.77 -20.13
C ALA A 110 -10.51 7.29 -20.37
N ASP A 111 -9.62 8.21 -20.72
CA ASP A 111 -8.23 7.87 -21.02
C ASP A 111 -7.54 7.30 -19.77
N PRO A 112 -7.13 6.01 -19.76
CA PRO A 112 -6.48 5.40 -18.61
C PRO A 112 -5.03 5.88 -18.45
N HIS A 113 -4.48 6.68 -19.37
CA HIS A 113 -3.08 7.05 -19.39
C HIS A 113 -2.67 7.86 -18.15
N GLU A 114 -3.42 8.89 -17.74
CA GLU A 114 -3.05 9.71 -16.58
C GLU A 114 -3.07 8.89 -15.26
N PRO A 115 -4.14 8.13 -14.95
CA PRO A 115 -4.13 7.26 -13.77
C PRO A 115 -3.02 6.19 -13.81
N MET A 116 -2.68 5.67 -14.99
CA MET A 116 -1.56 4.74 -15.14
C MET A 116 -0.20 5.37 -14.83
N GLN A 117 0.02 6.64 -15.22
CA GLN A 117 1.24 7.35 -14.85
C GLN A 117 1.33 7.58 -13.35
N VAL A 118 0.21 7.93 -12.71
CA VAL A 118 0.12 8.07 -11.26
C VAL A 118 0.43 6.74 -10.55
N LEU A 119 -0.12 5.62 -11.02
CA LEU A 119 0.15 4.29 -10.48
C LEU A 119 1.63 3.90 -10.59
N ARG A 120 2.29 4.23 -11.71
CA ARG A 120 3.75 4.02 -11.88
C ARG A 120 4.56 4.80 -10.86
N ALA A 121 4.27 6.09 -10.69
CA ALA A 121 4.95 6.93 -9.69
C ALA A 121 4.73 6.41 -8.26
N LEU A 122 3.52 5.94 -7.94
CA LEU A 122 3.20 5.31 -6.66
C LEU A 122 3.96 4.00 -6.45
N ALA A 123 4.08 3.17 -7.49
CA ALA A 123 4.84 1.92 -7.44
C ALA A 123 6.33 2.18 -7.18
N GLU A 124 6.94 3.11 -7.91
CA GLU A 124 8.33 3.54 -7.70
C GLU A 124 8.56 4.04 -6.27
N PHE A 125 7.66 4.88 -5.76
CA PHE A 125 7.73 5.37 -4.38
C PHE A 125 7.58 4.25 -3.34
N ALA A 126 6.66 3.32 -3.54
CA ALA A 126 6.44 2.20 -2.63
C ALA A 126 7.64 1.23 -2.63
N LEU A 127 8.17 0.89 -3.81
CA LEU A 127 9.41 0.12 -3.94
C LEU A 127 10.59 0.84 -3.26
N GLY A 128 10.73 2.15 -3.46
CA GLY A 128 11.72 2.95 -2.75
C GLY A 128 11.55 2.91 -1.23
N SER A 129 10.32 2.79 -0.74
CA SER A 129 10.02 2.64 0.70
C SER A 129 10.49 1.30 1.27
N LEU A 130 10.41 0.23 0.48
CA LEU A 130 10.84 -1.11 0.87
C LEU A 130 12.37 -1.23 0.99
N HIS A 131 13.10 -0.44 0.20
CA HIS A 131 14.56 -0.40 0.22
C HIS A 131 15.14 0.64 1.19
N PHE A 132 14.31 1.57 1.68
CA PHE A 132 14.77 2.62 2.57
C PHE A 132 15.24 2.03 3.91
N GLN A 133 16.43 2.43 4.35
CA GLN A 133 17.00 2.02 5.64
C GLN A 133 17.39 3.25 6.44
N ARG A 134 16.98 3.28 7.71
CA ARG A 134 17.37 4.30 8.66
C ARG A 134 17.71 3.64 10.00
N PRO A 135 18.87 3.97 10.61
CA PRO A 135 19.23 3.43 11.91
C PRO A 135 18.15 3.73 12.96
N ARG A 136 17.77 2.70 13.73
CA ARG A 136 16.81 2.79 14.84
C ARG A 136 15.44 3.36 14.44
N ASP A 137 15.00 3.11 13.20
CA ASP A 137 13.69 3.57 12.76
C ASP A 137 12.56 2.65 13.25
N ALA A 138 11.96 3.03 14.37
CA ALA A 138 10.82 2.30 14.94
C ALA A 138 9.59 2.22 14.01
N PHE A 139 9.54 3.03 12.96
CA PHE A 139 8.44 3.04 11.98
C PHE A 139 8.71 2.18 10.74
N ASP A 140 9.90 1.58 10.61
CA ASP A 140 10.33 0.83 9.41
C ASP A 140 9.32 -0.26 9.00
N ALA A 141 8.98 -1.17 9.92
CA ALA A 141 8.05 -2.26 9.64
C ALA A 141 6.66 -1.77 9.20
N ARG A 142 6.17 -0.68 9.80
CA ARG A 142 4.87 -0.08 9.42
C ARG A 142 4.93 0.60 8.05
N ARG A 143 6.01 1.33 7.77
CA ARG A 143 6.26 1.95 6.44
C ARG A 143 6.29 0.88 5.36
N ARG A 144 7.04 -0.19 5.57
CA ARG A 144 7.16 -1.31 4.62
C ARG A 144 5.82 -2.03 4.44
N GLY A 145 5.08 -2.26 5.52
CA GLY A 145 3.72 -2.80 5.45
C GLY A 145 2.77 -1.93 4.61
N ALA A 146 2.76 -0.62 4.85
CA ALA A 146 1.95 0.30 4.07
C ALA A 146 2.38 0.40 2.59
N ALA A 147 3.69 0.28 2.31
CA ALA A 147 4.20 0.19 0.95
C ALA A 147 3.69 -1.06 0.22
N PHE A 148 3.66 -2.23 0.89
CA PHE A 148 3.00 -3.41 0.34
C PHE A 148 1.50 -3.18 0.12
N SER A 149 0.80 -2.51 1.04
CA SER A 149 -0.62 -2.18 0.84
C SER A 149 -0.86 -1.33 -0.42
N ILE A 150 0.00 -0.35 -0.70
CA ILE A 150 -0.04 0.44 -1.95
C ILE A 150 0.19 -0.48 -3.16
N LEU A 151 1.24 -1.30 -3.12
CA LEU A 151 1.58 -2.22 -4.21
C LEU A 151 0.50 -3.27 -4.47
N SER A 152 -0.22 -3.75 -3.45
CA SER A 152 -1.34 -4.68 -3.62
C SER A 152 -2.46 -4.06 -4.44
N ARG A 153 -2.75 -2.75 -4.24
CA ARG A 153 -3.74 -2.04 -5.07
C ARG A 153 -3.29 -1.96 -6.52
N ILE A 154 -2.01 -1.66 -6.73
CA ILE A 154 -1.42 -1.49 -8.06
C ILE A 154 -1.32 -2.83 -8.81
N ALA A 155 -1.08 -3.93 -8.09
CA ALA A 155 -0.91 -5.27 -8.63
C ALA A 155 -2.09 -5.72 -9.51
N HIS A 156 -3.31 -5.25 -9.26
CA HIS A 156 -4.47 -5.59 -10.09
C HIS A 156 -4.39 -5.13 -11.55
N VAL A 157 -3.53 -4.16 -11.87
CA VAL A 157 -3.47 -3.56 -13.22
C VAL A 157 -2.05 -3.46 -13.79
N MET A 158 -1.02 -3.71 -12.98
CA MET A 158 0.39 -3.63 -13.36
C MET A 158 1.20 -4.82 -12.82
N GLU A 159 2.16 -5.29 -13.61
CA GLU A 159 3.17 -6.28 -13.19
C GLU A 159 4.17 -5.66 -12.20
N LEU A 160 4.47 -6.41 -11.14
CA LEU A 160 5.34 -5.99 -10.04
C LEU A 160 6.23 -7.15 -9.55
N PRO A 161 7.04 -7.78 -10.42
CA PRO A 161 7.85 -8.94 -10.05
C PRO A 161 8.83 -8.64 -8.92
N ASP A 162 9.45 -7.46 -8.90
CA ASP A 162 10.37 -7.04 -7.84
C ASP A 162 9.66 -6.96 -6.47
N ALA A 163 8.40 -6.51 -6.46
CA ALA A 163 7.60 -6.46 -5.23
C ALA A 163 7.28 -7.87 -4.72
N LEU A 164 7.05 -8.84 -5.62
CA LEU A 164 6.86 -10.24 -5.25
C LEU A 164 8.09 -10.81 -4.56
N SER A 165 9.28 -10.63 -5.14
CA SER A 165 10.53 -11.08 -4.53
C SER A 165 10.75 -10.46 -3.14
N LEU A 166 10.47 -9.17 -2.99
CA LEU A 166 10.56 -8.48 -1.70
C LEU A 166 9.53 -8.98 -0.69
N ALA A 167 8.30 -9.26 -1.13
CA ALA A 167 7.24 -9.79 -0.28
C ALA A 167 7.61 -11.19 0.25
N THR A 168 8.08 -12.09 -0.61
CA THR A 168 8.54 -13.43 -0.21
C THR A 168 9.65 -13.36 0.83
N ALA A 169 10.61 -12.44 0.66
CA ALA A 169 11.67 -12.22 1.65
C ALA A 169 11.13 -11.69 2.99
N ALA A 170 10.12 -10.82 2.97
CA ALA A 170 9.51 -10.23 4.16
C ALA A 170 8.76 -11.25 5.04
N LEU A 171 8.27 -12.36 4.47
CA LEU A 171 7.61 -13.44 5.22
C LEU A 171 8.51 -14.08 6.29
N ARG A 172 9.84 -13.92 6.20
CA ARG A 172 10.82 -14.45 7.17
C ARG A 172 10.75 -13.79 8.56
N LYS A 173 10.00 -12.69 8.72
CA LYS A 173 9.91 -11.92 9.96
C LYS A 173 8.53 -12.05 10.62
N PRO A 174 8.23 -13.14 11.34
CA PRO A 174 6.87 -13.51 11.74
C PRO A 174 6.20 -12.58 12.76
N ARG A 175 6.96 -11.69 13.40
CA ARG A 175 6.47 -10.70 14.38
C ARG A 175 6.30 -9.30 13.78
N SER A 176 6.52 -9.13 12.48
CA SER A 176 6.53 -7.83 11.83
C SER A 176 5.16 -7.50 11.24
N ALA A 177 4.70 -6.24 11.38
CA ALA A 177 3.55 -5.75 10.62
C ALA A 177 3.77 -5.87 9.09
N GLU A 178 5.05 -5.88 8.67
CA GLU A 178 5.46 -6.10 7.30
C GLU A 178 5.03 -7.47 6.74
N SER A 179 5.15 -8.55 7.53
CA SER A 179 4.91 -9.91 7.01
C SER A 179 3.44 -10.16 6.70
N LEU A 180 2.53 -9.58 7.50
CA LEU A 180 1.09 -9.63 7.23
C LEU A 180 0.76 -8.93 5.89
N ALA A 181 1.26 -7.72 5.69
CA ALA A 181 1.02 -6.97 4.46
C ALA A 181 1.68 -7.64 3.23
N ALA A 182 2.85 -8.27 3.41
CA ALA A 182 3.52 -9.04 2.36
C ALA A 182 2.69 -10.27 1.95
N ALA A 183 2.11 -11.01 2.90
CA ALA A 183 1.22 -12.13 2.61
C ALA A 183 -0.01 -11.68 1.80
N GLN A 184 -0.63 -10.56 2.19
CA GLN A 184 -1.75 -9.96 1.45
C GLN A 184 -1.36 -9.53 0.03
N PHE A 185 -0.15 -8.98 -0.14
CA PHE A 185 0.38 -8.64 -1.45
C PHE A 185 0.52 -9.88 -2.33
N ILE A 186 1.13 -10.96 -1.82
CA ILE A 186 1.33 -12.22 -2.56
C ILE A 186 -0.02 -12.80 -3.01
N GLU A 187 -0.98 -12.90 -2.09
CA GLU A 187 -2.35 -13.33 -2.39
C GLU A 187 -2.94 -12.51 -3.54
N THR A 188 -2.88 -11.18 -3.43
CA THR A 188 -3.45 -10.27 -4.42
C THR A 188 -2.75 -10.39 -5.77
N TYR A 189 -1.41 -10.44 -5.77
CA TYR A 189 -0.59 -10.46 -6.96
C TYR A 189 -0.80 -11.75 -7.77
N LEU A 190 -0.72 -12.91 -7.11
CA LEU A 190 -0.91 -14.21 -7.74
C LEU A 190 -2.38 -14.44 -8.12
N GLY A 191 -3.30 -14.15 -7.20
CA GLY A 191 -4.74 -14.36 -7.39
C GLY A 191 -5.33 -13.52 -8.53
N SER A 192 -4.94 -12.24 -8.64
CA SER A 192 -5.42 -11.37 -9.74
C SER A 192 -4.94 -11.80 -11.13
N ARG A 193 -3.94 -12.69 -11.20
CA ARG A 193 -3.35 -13.18 -12.45
C ARG A 193 -3.57 -14.67 -12.69
N ASN A 194 -4.19 -15.37 -11.74
CA ASN A 194 -4.30 -16.81 -11.76
C ASN A 194 -2.93 -17.51 -11.96
N LEU A 195 -1.90 -17.01 -11.27
CA LEU A 195 -0.56 -17.60 -11.28
C LEU A 195 -0.46 -18.68 -10.20
N ALA A 196 0.17 -19.80 -10.54
CA ALA A 196 0.55 -20.79 -9.55
C ALA A 196 1.65 -20.23 -8.64
N PRO A 197 1.58 -20.43 -7.32
CA PRO A 197 2.68 -20.09 -6.42
C PRO A 197 3.87 -21.01 -6.66
N ASP A 198 5.08 -20.49 -6.43
CA ASP A 198 6.27 -21.32 -6.33
C ASP A 198 6.35 -21.99 -4.94
N ASP A 199 7.14 -23.07 -4.85
CA ASP A 199 7.31 -23.83 -3.61
C ASP A 199 7.88 -22.96 -2.47
N GLU A 200 8.75 -21.98 -2.78
CA GLU A 200 9.30 -21.09 -1.76
C GLU A 200 8.19 -20.24 -1.11
N ILE A 201 7.28 -19.68 -1.89
CA ILE A 201 6.15 -18.89 -1.40
C ILE A 201 5.25 -19.76 -0.52
N VAL A 202 4.94 -20.98 -0.97
CA VAL A 202 4.12 -21.93 -0.20
C VAL A 202 4.78 -22.23 1.15
N ASP A 203 6.05 -22.63 1.14
CA ASP A 203 6.82 -22.94 2.36
C ASP A 203 6.91 -21.73 3.30
N ARG A 204 7.13 -20.53 2.75
CA ARG A 204 7.25 -19.30 3.54
C ARG A 204 5.92 -18.92 4.21
N LEU A 205 4.80 -19.04 3.50
CA LEU A 205 3.47 -18.74 4.04
C LEU A 205 3.06 -19.77 5.08
N LEU A 206 3.27 -21.06 4.80
CA LEU A 206 3.05 -22.13 5.77
C LEU A 206 3.87 -21.87 7.03
N LYS A 207 5.16 -21.60 6.86
CA LYS A 207 6.03 -21.34 8.01
C LYS A 207 5.60 -20.12 8.80
N LEU A 208 5.23 -19.04 8.12
CA LEU A 208 4.71 -17.83 8.76
C LEU A 208 3.47 -18.14 9.60
N SER A 209 2.53 -18.93 9.07
CA SER A 209 1.29 -19.29 9.74
C SER A 209 1.51 -20.09 11.03
N GLU A 210 2.55 -20.93 11.05
CA GLU A 210 2.89 -21.76 12.21
C GLU A 210 3.54 -20.95 13.34
N VAL A 211 4.46 -20.04 13.01
CA VAL A 211 5.39 -19.46 14.00
C VAL A 211 5.03 -18.04 14.44
N THR A 212 4.05 -17.41 13.79
CA THR A 212 3.61 -16.06 14.16
C THR A 212 2.79 -16.08 15.45
N PRO A 213 3.03 -15.17 16.41
CA PRO A 213 2.17 -15.04 17.59
C PRO A 213 0.86 -14.30 17.29
N SER A 214 0.69 -13.76 16.08
CA SER A 214 -0.47 -12.97 15.70
C SER A 214 -1.48 -13.86 14.98
N ARG A 215 -2.66 -14.08 15.60
CA ARG A 215 -3.76 -14.78 14.95
C ARG A 215 -4.12 -14.18 13.59
N ALA A 216 -4.16 -12.85 13.49
CA ALA A 216 -4.43 -12.17 12.23
C ALA A 216 -3.41 -12.53 11.15
N THR A 217 -2.12 -12.59 11.50
CA THR A 217 -1.06 -12.97 10.56
C THR A 217 -1.17 -14.45 10.16
N ALA A 218 -1.46 -15.33 11.12
CA ALA A 218 -1.64 -16.75 10.86
C ALA A 218 -2.82 -17.00 9.90
N THR A 219 -3.98 -16.41 10.20
CA THR A 219 -5.17 -16.49 9.37
C THR A 219 -4.91 -15.92 7.98
N THR A 220 -4.32 -14.73 7.86
CA THR A 220 -4.00 -14.14 6.55
C THR A 220 -3.04 -14.99 5.71
N ALA A 221 -2.02 -15.61 6.33
CA ALA A 221 -1.12 -16.49 5.60
C ALA A 221 -1.81 -17.76 5.08
N LEU A 222 -2.70 -18.35 5.88
CA LEU A 222 -3.50 -19.52 5.48
C LEU A 222 -4.55 -19.17 4.42
N GLU A 223 -5.25 -18.04 4.57
CA GLU A 223 -6.18 -17.54 3.55
C GLU A 223 -5.48 -17.28 2.21
N ALA A 224 -4.26 -16.73 2.25
CA ALA A 224 -3.45 -16.55 1.05
C ALA A 224 -3.18 -17.89 0.35
N LEU A 225 -2.74 -18.91 1.10
CA LEU A 225 -2.49 -20.27 0.58
C LEU A 225 -3.73 -20.92 -0.02
N VAL A 226 -4.90 -20.74 0.59
CA VAL A 226 -6.18 -21.22 0.04
C VAL A 226 -6.49 -20.53 -1.29
N LYS A 227 -6.45 -19.19 -1.32
CA LYS A 227 -6.86 -18.40 -2.48
C LYS A 227 -5.94 -18.59 -3.69
N ILE A 228 -4.66 -18.88 -3.47
CA ILE A 228 -3.71 -19.24 -4.52
C ILE A 228 -3.73 -20.74 -4.87
N GLY A 229 -4.62 -21.53 -4.25
CA GLY A 229 -4.85 -22.93 -4.56
C GLY A 229 -3.79 -23.90 -4.03
N ALA A 230 -2.94 -23.47 -3.09
CA ALA A 230 -1.87 -24.29 -2.52
C ALA A 230 -2.38 -25.30 -1.48
N ILE A 231 -3.43 -24.95 -0.74
CA ILE A 231 -4.08 -25.82 0.25
C ILE A 231 -5.61 -25.70 0.14
N SER A 232 -6.34 -26.67 0.69
CA SER A 232 -7.80 -26.58 0.81
C SER A 232 -8.23 -25.75 2.02
N ASP A 233 -9.48 -25.29 2.02
CA ASP A 233 -10.10 -24.66 3.19
C ASP A 233 -10.02 -25.54 4.44
N SER A 234 -10.28 -26.85 4.28
CA SER A 234 -10.26 -27.81 5.41
C SER A 234 -8.87 -27.94 6.04
N GLU A 235 -7.82 -27.98 5.22
CA GLU A 235 -6.42 -27.99 5.66
C GLU A 235 -6.09 -26.69 6.43
N ALA A 236 -6.53 -25.54 5.90
CA ALA A 236 -6.35 -24.25 6.55
C ALA A 236 -7.01 -24.19 7.94
N TRP A 237 -8.23 -24.71 8.08
CA TRP A 237 -8.93 -24.78 9.36
C TRP A 237 -8.18 -25.67 10.37
N HIS A 238 -7.73 -26.85 9.95
CA HIS A 238 -6.96 -27.76 10.80
C HIS A 238 -5.69 -27.07 11.32
N ARG A 239 -4.93 -26.43 10.43
CA ARG A 239 -3.71 -25.71 10.80
C ARG A 239 -3.97 -24.54 11.74
N LEU A 240 -5.09 -23.84 11.58
CA LEU A 240 -5.47 -22.76 12.48
C LEU A 240 -5.84 -23.29 13.87
N ASP A 241 -6.42 -24.49 13.96
CA ASP A 241 -6.69 -25.16 15.23
C ASP A 241 -5.39 -25.64 15.91
N ASP A 242 -4.46 -26.22 15.16
CA ASP A 242 -3.12 -26.58 15.67
C ASP A 242 -2.40 -25.34 16.21
N TRP A 243 -2.46 -24.22 15.47
CA TRP A 243 -1.88 -22.96 15.90
C TRP A 243 -2.48 -22.46 17.22
N LYS A 244 -3.81 -22.57 17.41
CA LYS A 244 -4.49 -22.17 18.66
C LYS A 244 -3.96 -22.98 19.83
N GLN A 245 -3.78 -24.30 19.70
CA GLN A 245 -3.28 -25.15 20.78
C GLN A 245 -1.86 -24.78 21.23
N GLN A 246 -1.07 -24.15 20.35
CA GLN A 246 0.32 -23.76 20.64
C GLN A 246 0.45 -22.34 21.20
N HIS A 247 -0.54 -21.46 20.97
CA HIS A 247 -0.43 -20.02 21.22
C HIS A 247 -1.54 -19.43 22.11
N VAL A 248 -2.58 -20.19 22.44
CA VAL A 248 -3.72 -19.81 23.29
C VAL A 248 -3.80 -20.75 24.48
#